data_AF-A0A0E4GCY2-F1
#
_entry.id   AF-A0A0E4GCY2-F1
#
_cell.length_a   1.000
_cell.length_b   1.000
_cell.length_c   1.000
_cell.angle_alpha   90.00
_cell.angle_beta   90.00
_cell.angle_gamma   90.00
#
_symmetry.space_group_name_H-M   'P 1'
#
loop_
_entity.id
_entity.type
_entity.pdbx_description
1 polymer ?
#
loop_
_entity_poly.entity_id
_entity_poly.type
_entity_poly.pdbx_seq_one_letter_code
_entity_poly.pdbx_strand_id
1 'polypeptide(L)'
;MLKKKRSCRNVSFLILLTFVFTIIGPSFTPSESSLIHNSTAITPGAIHKSLHSPLDIFSTKTVSAATGKAVQTASVNSSSTAGVSIKTLAPGTIHATELYVIKSGKPGPTVMFIGGVHGNETAGYKAAQQLTKYRPSKGTILVIPQANKRAIAANKRTAKGSIDLNRAFPTTKNGSANGTLAKAILKVMKDYKVDWVMDMHEGYDYAKNTSNSSVGQSVIYYPSSQMTPLAKKIVSSLNTGIKYKSKQFSLLKYPVKGSAARCAAVTVGANSFIFESCSKETLNKRVNNQLKAANILLNHLGMN
;
A
#
# COMPACT_ATOMS: atom_id res chain seq x y z
N MET A 1 26.00 -45.02 -49.64
CA MET A 1 25.60 -43.98 -50.62
C MET A 1 24.84 -42.89 -49.86
N LEU A 2 25.41 -41.72 -49.47
CA LEU A 2 25.68 -40.51 -50.27
C LEU A 2 24.47 -40.16 -51.17
N LYS A 3 23.78 -39.00 -51.14
CA LYS A 3 24.15 -37.60 -50.87
C LYS A 3 22.91 -36.72 -50.60
N LYS A 4 23.13 -35.63 -49.86
CA LYS A 4 22.37 -34.35 -49.82
C LYS A 4 21.94 -33.83 -51.21
N LYS A 5 20.86 -33.03 -51.26
CA LYS A 5 20.87 -31.69 -51.88
C LYS A 5 19.75 -30.79 -51.36
N ARG A 6 20.14 -29.57 -50.95
CA ARG A 6 19.31 -28.39 -50.65
C ARG A 6 18.93 -27.70 -51.98
N SER A 7 17.85 -26.92 -51.98
CA SER A 7 17.73 -25.74 -52.85
C SER A 7 16.83 -24.68 -52.21
N CYS A 8 17.37 -23.47 -52.06
CA CYS A 8 16.70 -22.24 -51.68
C CYS A 8 16.01 -21.60 -52.89
N ARG A 9 14.85 -20.97 -52.71
CA ARG A 9 14.46 -19.78 -53.48
C ARG A 9 13.72 -18.78 -52.59
N ASN A 10 14.27 -17.58 -52.53
CA ASN A 10 13.66 -16.34 -52.04
C ASN A 10 12.56 -15.90 -53.00
N VAL A 11 11.43 -15.43 -52.47
CA VAL A 11 10.57 -14.46 -53.17
C VAL A 11 10.09 -13.44 -52.14
N SER A 12 10.56 -12.20 -52.30
CA SER A 12 10.03 -11.01 -51.64
C SER A 12 8.65 -10.69 -52.18
N PHE A 13 7.68 -10.37 -51.32
CA PHE A 13 6.55 -9.53 -51.69
C PHE A 13 6.28 -8.50 -50.61
N LEU A 14 6.44 -7.25 -51.02
CA LEU A 14 6.17 -6.01 -50.31
C LEU A 14 4.67 -5.71 -50.49
N ILE A 15 3.90 -5.60 -49.40
CA ILE A 15 2.56 -5.01 -49.45
C ILE A 15 2.52 -3.89 -48.40
N LEU A 16 2.59 -2.68 -48.94
CA LEU A 16 2.36 -1.42 -48.26
C LEU A 16 0.84 -1.19 -48.20
N LEU A 17 0.26 -1.08 -47.00
CA LEU A 17 -1.14 -0.68 -46.84
C LEU A 17 -1.21 0.51 -45.87
N THR A 18 -1.24 1.70 -46.45
CA THR A 18 -1.57 2.97 -45.81
C THR A 18 -3.06 3.02 -45.49
N PHE A 19 -3.42 3.06 -44.21
CA PHE A 19 -4.76 3.45 -43.77
C PHE A 19 -4.76 4.91 -43.35
N VAL A 20 -5.47 5.73 -44.12
CA VAL A 20 -5.90 7.09 -43.77
C VAL A 20 -7.14 6.96 -42.89
N PHE A 21 -7.11 7.49 -41.67
CA PHE A 21 -8.31 7.70 -40.86
C PHE A 21 -8.55 9.20 -40.69
N THR A 22 -9.66 9.63 -41.27
CA THR A 22 -10.24 10.98 -41.18
C THR A 22 -10.77 11.24 -39.77
N ILE A 23 -10.45 12.43 -39.27
CA ILE A 23 -10.92 13.03 -38.02
C ILE A 23 -12.30 13.63 -38.25
N ILE A 24 -13.36 13.17 -37.55
CA ILE A 24 -14.52 13.98 -37.19
C ILE A 24 -15.08 13.46 -35.85
N GLY A 25 -15.08 14.29 -34.81
CA GLY A 25 -15.82 14.08 -33.57
C GLY A 25 -16.51 15.39 -33.17
N PRO A 26 -17.82 15.41 -32.86
CA PRO A 26 -18.50 16.62 -32.44
C PRO A 26 -18.30 16.92 -30.96
N SER A 27 -18.17 18.21 -30.70
CA SER A 27 -18.03 18.88 -29.40
C SER A 27 -19.22 18.63 -28.48
N PHE A 28 -18.95 18.31 -27.22
CA PHE A 28 -19.94 18.26 -26.14
C PHE A 28 -19.77 19.50 -25.25
N THR A 29 -20.80 20.34 -25.17
CA THR A 29 -20.93 21.42 -24.17
C THR A 29 -21.66 20.89 -22.94
N PRO A 30 -21.31 21.32 -21.71
CA PRO A 30 -22.14 21.08 -20.54
C PRO A 30 -23.14 22.22 -20.35
N SER A 31 -24.42 21.87 -20.21
CA SER A 31 -25.47 22.76 -19.74
C SER A 31 -25.40 22.91 -18.22
N GLU A 32 -25.27 24.14 -17.74
CA GLU A 32 -25.55 24.51 -16.35
C GLU A 32 -27.06 24.49 -16.09
N SER A 33 -27.48 23.91 -14.96
CA SER A 33 -28.80 24.15 -14.39
C SER A 33 -28.65 24.76 -12.99
N SER A 34 -28.94 26.05 -12.91
CA SER A 34 -29.33 26.77 -11.70
C SER A 34 -30.72 26.33 -11.22
N LEU A 35 -30.95 26.30 -9.91
CA LEU A 35 -32.18 26.66 -9.17
C LEU A 35 -31.94 26.33 -7.68
N ILE A 36 -31.49 27.28 -6.86
CA ILE A 36 -32.31 28.14 -5.98
C ILE A 36 -33.22 27.34 -5.02
N HIS A 37 -32.86 27.30 -3.74
CA HIS A 37 -33.85 27.30 -2.66
C HIS A 37 -33.38 28.14 -1.47
N ASN A 38 -34.12 29.22 -1.25
CA ASN A 38 -34.12 30.05 -0.04
C ASN A 38 -34.53 29.22 1.18
N SER A 39 -33.86 29.43 2.31
CA SER A 39 -34.54 29.39 3.61
C SER A 39 -33.91 30.39 4.57
N THR A 40 -34.76 31.28 5.05
CA THR A 40 -34.52 32.39 5.95
C THR A 40 -34.37 31.94 7.40
N ALA A 41 -33.61 32.74 8.16
CA ALA A 41 -33.32 32.59 9.57
C ALA A 41 -34.53 32.80 10.50
N ILE A 42 -34.53 32.13 11.66
CA ILE A 42 -35.21 32.57 12.89
C ILE A 42 -34.24 32.44 14.07
N THR A 43 -34.25 33.48 14.89
CA THR A 43 -33.39 33.89 16.01
C THR A 43 -33.54 33.08 17.33
N PRO A 44 -32.60 33.26 18.30
CA PRO A 44 -32.55 32.52 19.57
C PRO A 44 -33.16 33.28 20.77
N GLY A 45 -33.61 32.53 21.78
CA GLY A 45 -33.95 32.97 23.15
C GLY A 45 -34.29 31.73 24.00
N ALA A 46 -34.15 31.66 25.32
CA ALA A 46 -33.62 32.53 26.35
C ALA A 46 -33.19 31.67 27.57
N ILE A 47 -32.06 32.03 28.17
CA ILE A 47 -31.75 32.22 29.60
C ILE A 47 -32.72 31.61 30.65
N HIS A 48 -32.19 30.79 31.56
CA HIS A 48 -32.62 30.78 32.97
C HIS A 48 -31.41 30.64 33.91
N LYS A 49 -31.31 31.58 34.87
CA LYS A 49 -30.34 31.63 35.97
C LYS A 49 -30.85 30.84 37.18
N SER A 50 -29.94 30.29 37.99
CA SER A 50 -29.96 30.24 39.47
C SER A 50 -28.69 29.50 39.94
N LEU A 51 -27.60 30.15 40.37
CA LEU A 51 -27.29 30.64 41.72
C LEU A 51 -27.59 29.63 42.85
N HIS A 52 -26.53 29.08 43.46
CA HIS A 52 -26.21 29.16 44.90
C HIS A 52 -24.77 28.68 45.15
N SER A 53 -24.10 29.34 46.08
CA SER A 53 -22.72 29.16 46.61
C SER A 53 -22.84 29.10 48.15
N PRO A 54 -21.77 29.11 48.98
CA PRO A 54 -20.48 28.39 48.98
C PRO A 54 -20.15 27.75 50.38
N LEU A 55 -18.90 27.25 50.51
CA LEU A 55 -18.06 27.06 51.73
C LEU A 55 -18.03 25.68 52.39
N ASP A 56 -16.80 25.14 52.54
CA ASP A 56 -16.25 24.86 53.87
C ASP A 56 -14.71 24.83 53.89
N ILE A 57 -14.18 25.33 55.00
CA ILE A 57 -12.78 25.62 55.37
C ILE A 57 -12.28 24.51 56.32
N PHE A 58 -10.95 24.51 56.59
CA PHE A 58 -10.13 23.78 57.59
C PHE A 58 -9.20 22.74 56.94
N SER A 59 -7.91 22.60 57.28
CA SER A 59 -7.06 23.22 58.28
C SER A 59 -5.59 23.00 57.86
N THR A 60 -4.71 23.92 58.27
CA THR A 60 -3.27 23.91 58.05
C THR A 60 -2.55 22.78 58.78
N LYS A 61 -1.62 22.09 58.10
CA LYS A 61 -0.40 21.56 58.73
C LYS A 61 0.80 21.77 57.82
N THR A 62 1.69 22.63 58.28
CA THR A 62 3.07 22.82 57.82
C THR A 62 3.92 21.61 58.21
N VAL A 63 4.61 20.99 57.24
CA VAL A 63 5.86 20.26 57.50
C VAL A 63 6.82 20.43 56.32
N SER A 64 7.90 21.15 56.62
CA SER A 64 9.29 21.02 56.19
C SER A 64 9.70 20.98 54.72
N ALA A 65 10.65 21.87 54.43
CA ALA A 65 11.39 22.01 53.20
C ALA A 65 12.20 20.76 52.85
N ALA A 66 12.12 20.34 51.59
CA ALA A 66 13.11 19.50 50.94
C ALA A 66 13.34 20.03 49.52
N THR A 67 14.51 20.63 49.34
CA THR A 67 15.26 20.86 48.09
C THR A 67 14.57 20.46 46.79
N GLY A 68 14.07 21.47 46.07
CA GLY A 68 13.58 21.33 44.71
C GLY A 68 14.69 20.90 43.76
N LYS A 69 14.65 19.65 43.31
CA LYS A 69 15.29 19.22 42.07
C LYS A 69 14.24 19.35 40.99
N ALA A 70 14.37 20.39 40.16
CA ALA A 70 13.51 20.58 39.00
C ALA A 70 13.57 19.31 38.14
N VAL A 71 12.52 18.50 38.17
CA VAL A 71 12.29 17.48 37.17
C VAL A 71 11.86 18.24 35.92
N GLN A 72 12.82 18.55 35.06
CA GLN A 72 12.52 18.86 33.67
C GLN A 72 11.86 17.62 33.08
N THR A 73 10.53 17.63 33.04
CA THR A 73 9.78 16.83 32.09
C THR A 73 10.18 17.30 30.70
N ALA A 74 11.21 16.67 30.13
CA ALA A 74 11.55 16.81 28.73
C ALA A 74 10.37 16.25 27.92
N SER A 75 9.40 17.11 27.61
CA SER A 75 8.43 16.85 26.56
C SER A 75 9.22 16.78 25.25
N VAL A 76 9.64 15.58 24.87
CA VAL A 76 10.22 15.31 23.55
C VAL A 76 9.08 15.41 22.54
N ASN A 77 8.66 16.64 22.24
CA ASN A 77 7.96 16.95 21.01
C ASN A 77 8.99 16.90 19.88
N SER A 78 9.41 15.68 19.52
CA SER A 78 10.15 15.46 18.29
C SER A 78 9.18 15.65 17.12
N SER A 79 8.88 16.91 16.80
CA SER A 79 8.32 17.28 15.51
C SER A 79 9.31 16.80 14.45
N SER A 80 9.02 15.65 13.83
CA SER A 80 9.82 15.19 12.70
C SER A 80 9.58 16.17 11.55
N THR A 81 10.60 16.76 10.97
CA THR A 81 10.42 17.67 9.82
C THR A 81 9.76 16.93 8.65
N ALA A 82 8.81 17.60 7.99
CA ALA A 82 8.21 17.10 6.74
C ALA A 82 9.30 16.94 5.67
N GLY A 83 9.18 15.91 4.83
CA GLY A 83 10.14 15.70 3.74
C GLY A 83 10.21 14.28 3.21
N VAL A 84 10.98 14.11 2.14
CA VAL A 84 11.29 12.82 1.53
C VAL A 84 12.77 12.54 1.71
N SER A 85 13.09 11.35 2.22
CA SER A 85 14.46 10.83 2.23
C SER A 85 14.50 9.45 1.60
N ILE A 86 15.58 9.14 0.90
CA ILE A 86 15.81 7.83 0.29
C ILE A 86 16.91 7.14 1.09
N LYS A 87 16.66 5.88 1.47
CA LYS A 87 17.60 5.01 2.17
C LYS A 87 17.88 3.78 1.32
N THR A 88 19.10 3.27 1.40
CA THR A 88 19.45 1.99 0.77
C THR A 88 19.26 0.86 1.78
N LEU A 89 18.44 -0.12 1.42
CA LEU A 89 18.32 -1.40 2.11
C LEU A 89 19.34 -2.37 1.57
N ALA A 90 19.90 -3.21 2.45
CA ALA A 90 20.97 -4.15 2.11
C ALA A 90 22.16 -3.50 1.36
N PRO A 91 22.69 -2.35 1.84
CA PRO A 91 23.77 -1.63 1.16
C PRO A 91 25.02 -2.50 1.02
N GLY A 92 25.77 -2.29 -0.07
CA GLY A 92 26.99 -3.06 -0.36
C GLY A 92 26.74 -4.51 -0.82
N THR A 93 25.48 -4.92 -1.01
CA THR A 93 25.15 -6.27 -1.50
C THR A 93 24.51 -6.21 -2.88
N ILE A 94 24.52 -7.33 -3.60
CA ILE A 94 23.80 -7.50 -4.88
C ILE A 94 22.27 -7.35 -4.73
N HIS A 95 21.78 -7.30 -3.50
CA HIS A 95 20.37 -7.14 -3.16
C HIS A 95 20.00 -5.69 -2.81
N ALA A 96 20.92 -4.74 -2.94
CA ALA A 96 20.64 -3.36 -2.57
C ALA A 96 19.39 -2.81 -3.27
N THR A 97 18.49 -2.18 -2.51
CA THR A 97 17.27 -1.55 -3.03
C THR A 97 16.90 -0.29 -2.25
N GLU A 98 16.02 0.54 -2.80
CA GLU A 98 15.64 1.83 -2.24
C GLU A 98 14.41 1.71 -1.34
N LEU A 99 14.46 2.43 -0.22
CA LEU A 99 13.34 2.75 0.64
C LEU A 99 13.12 4.27 0.59
N TYR A 100 11.94 4.69 0.17
CA TYR A 100 11.48 6.07 0.27
C TYR A 100 10.79 6.24 1.62
N VAL A 101 11.20 7.25 2.38
CA VAL A 101 10.63 7.62 3.67
C VAL A 101 10.03 9.01 3.51
N ILE A 102 8.70 9.08 3.54
CA ILE A 102 7.92 10.28 3.24
C ILE A 102 7.20 10.70 4.52
N LYS A 103 7.67 11.77 5.15
CA LYS A 103 7.09 12.31 6.39
C LYS A 103 6.23 13.52 6.10
N SER A 104 5.03 13.54 6.67
CA SER A 104 4.14 14.73 6.67
C SER A 104 4.61 15.84 7.60
N GLY A 105 5.43 15.48 8.58
CA GLY A 105 5.80 16.30 9.73
C GLY A 105 4.72 16.49 10.79
N LYS A 106 3.57 15.85 10.63
CA LYS A 106 2.50 15.81 11.64
C LYS A 106 2.35 14.39 12.20
N PRO A 107 2.04 14.22 13.50
CA PRO A 107 1.79 12.90 14.08
C PRO A 107 0.69 12.13 13.34
N GLY A 108 0.88 10.82 13.17
CA GLY A 108 -0.05 9.94 12.48
C GLY A 108 0.55 8.55 12.24
N PRO A 109 -0.20 7.63 11.62
CA PRO A 109 0.25 6.26 11.43
C PRO A 109 1.41 6.16 10.43
N THR A 110 2.16 5.05 10.52
CA THR A 110 3.18 4.66 9.56
C THR A 110 2.64 3.57 8.63
N VAL A 111 2.54 3.87 7.34
CA VAL A 111 2.05 2.95 6.30
C VAL A 111 3.19 2.55 5.38
N MET A 112 3.33 1.25 5.11
CA MET A 112 4.36 0.71 4.24
C MET A 112 3.76 0.04 3.00
N PHE A 113 4.26 0.43 1.83
CA PHE A 113 3.94 -0.18 0.54
C PHE A 113 5.16 -0.91 -0.01
N ILE A 114 4.98 -2.17 -0.41
CA ILE A 114 6.06 -3.02 -0.92
C ILE A 114 5.67 -3.48 -2.33
N GLY A 115 6.41 -3.00 -3.32
CA GLY A 115 6.30 -3.43 -4.71
C GLY A 115 7.47 -4.32 -5.13
N GLY A 116 7.22 -5.24 -6.05
CA GLY A 116 8.29 -5.99 -6.71
C GLY A 116 8.99 -7.01 -5.80
N VAL A 117 8.25 -7.64 -4.89
CA VAL A 117 8.72 -8.84 -4.17
C VAL A 117 9.04 -9.94 -5.18
N HIS A 118 8.15 -10.12 -6.18
CA HIS A 118 8.42 -10.88 -7.39
C HIS A 118 8.66 -9.94 -8.57
N GLY A 119 9.57 -10.33 -9.46
CA GLY A 119 10.02 -9.48 -10.57
C GLY A 119 9.14 -9.49 -11.81
N ASN A 120 8.30 -10.50 -12.00
CA ASN A 120 7.36 -10.61 -13.12
C ASN A 120 5.97 -10.02 -12.82
N GLU A 121 5.84 -9.29 -11.71
CA GLU A 121 4.61 -8.69 -11.21
C GLU A 121 4.64 -7.16 -11.42
N THR A 122 4.65 -6.77 -12.71
CA THR A 122 4.87 -5.39 -13.17
C THR A 122 3.95 -4.35 -12.57
N ALA A 123 2.67 -4.65 -12.34
CA ALA A 123 1.75 -3.64 -11.84
C ALA A 123 2.07 -3.22 -10.41
N GLY A 124 2.51 -4.16 -9.57
CA GLY A 124 2.84 -3.91 -8.16
C GLY A 124 3.97 -2.90 -8.02
N TYR A 125 5.11 -3.15 -8.66
CA TYR A 125 6.26 -2.22 -8.57
C TYR A 125 6.04 -0.89 -9.31
N LYS A 126 5.24 -0.87 -10.39
CA LYS A 126 4.88 0.40 -11.06
C LYS A 126 3.94 1.26 -10.21
N ALA A 127 2.96 0.66 -9.54
CA ALA A 127 2.08 1.37 -8.62
C ALA A 127 2.86 1.88 -7.39
N ALA A 128 3.71 1.04 -6.80
CA ALA A 128 4.59 1.44 -5.71
C ALA A 128 5.51 2.62 -6.11
N GLN A 129 6.07 2.60 -7.33
CA GLN A 129 6.86 3.75 -7.84
C GLN A 129 6.06 5.05 -7.86
N GLN A 130 4.77 5.02 -8.19
CA GLN A 130 3.93 6.23 -8.15
C GLN A 130 3.68 6.72 -6.71
N LEU A 131 3.52 5.81 -5.76
CA LEU A 131 3.34 6.15 -4.34
C LEU A 131 4.54 6.87 -3.73
N THR A 132 5.75 6.78 -4.33
CA THR A 132 6.92 7.57 -3.90
C THR A 132 6.70 9.10 -4.01
N LYS A 133 5.76 9.51 -4.86
CA LYS A 133 5.39 10.91 -5.09
C LYS A 133 4.27 11.40 -4.16
N TYR A 134 3.63 10.50 -3.43
CA TYR A 134 2.54 10.86 -2.52
C TYR A 134 3.07 11.76 -1.38
N ARG A 135 2.24 12.67 -0.87
CA ARG A 135 2.56 13.54 0.26
C ARG A 135 1.43 13.42 1.29
N PRO A 136 1.64 12.68 2.38
CA PRO A 136 0.57 12.48 3.35
C PRO A 136 0.32 13.75 4.16
N SER A 137 -0.94 14.01 4.51
CA SER A 137 -1.32 15.14 5.36
C SER A 137 -0.93 14.93 6.83
N LYS A 138 -0.75 13.68 7.27
CA LYS A 138 -0.24 13.29 8.59
C LYS A 138 0.46 11.92 8.56
N GLY A 139 1.28 11.62 9.57
CA GLY A 139 2.00 10.35 9.66
C GLY A 139 3.15 10.21 8.68
N THR A 140 3.52 8.96 8.39
CA THR A 140 4.66 8.59 7.54
C THR A 140 4.26 7.53 6.52
N ILE A 141 4.72 7.68 5.28
CA ILE A 141 4.63 6.64 4.25
C ILE A 141 6.03 6.10 3.96
N LEU A 142 6.16 4.78 3.97
CA LEU A 142 7.32 4.03 3.56
C LEU A 142 7.03 3.34 2.24
N VAL A 143 7.91 3.48 1.25
CA VAL A 143 7.72 2.82 -0.05
C VAL A 143 9.00 2.11 -0.47
N ILE A 144 8.90 0.81 -0.71
CA ILE A 144 9.93 0.05 -1.42
C ILE A 144 9.37 -0.24 -2.81
N PRO A 145 9.71 0.55 -3.84
CA PRO A 145 9.13 0.36 -5.18
C PRO A 145 9.59 -0.94 -5.84
N GLN A 146 10.84 -1.35 -5.59
CA GLN A 146 11.48 -2.49 -6.25
C GLN A 146 12.17 -3.40 -5.24
N ALA A 147 11.42 -4.14 -4.42
CA ALA A 147 11.98 -4.94 -3.33
C ALA A 147 13.07 -5.93 -3.80
N ASN A 148 12.85 -6.59 -4.95
CA ASN A 148 13.80 -7.52 -5.54
C ASN A 148 14.24 -7.07 -6.94
N LYS A 149 15.13 -6.06 -7.00
CA LYS A 149 15.66 -5.48 -8.25
C LYS A 149 16.22 -6.54 -9.21
N ARG A 150 16.87 -7.59 -8.69
CA ARG A 150 17.43 -8.68 -9.52
C ARG A 150 16.34 -9.50 -10.20
N ALA A 151 15.26 -9.85 -9.48
CA ALA A 151 14.13 -10.56 -10.07
C ALA A 151 13.42 -9.70 -11.12
N ILE A 152 13.26 -8.39 -10.84
CA ILE A 152 12.66 -7.42 -11.76
C ILE A 152 13.47 -7.31 -13.05
N ALA A 153 14.80 -7.14 -12.95
CA ALA A 153 15.69 -7.07 -14.10
C ALA A 153 15.63 -8.34 -14.98
N ALA A 154 15.40 -9.50 -14.36
CA ALA A 154 15.23 -10.76 -15.07
C ALA A 154 13.80 -11.01 -15.60
N ASN A 155 12.82 -10.16 -15.22
CA ASN A 155 11.39 -10.40 -15.42
C ASN A 155 10.97 -11.81 -14.98
N LYS A 156 11.41 -12.22 -13.79
CA LYS A 156 11.12 -13.53 -13.19
C LYS A 156 10.55 -13.38 -11.80
N ARG A 157 9.82 -14.41 -11.34
CA ARG A 157 9.31 -14.47 -9.97
C ARG A 157 10.42 -14.31 -8.94
N THR A 158 11.51 -15.04 -9.14
CA THR A 158 12.72 -15.00 -8.32
C THR A 158 13.95 -14.79 -9.19
N ALA A 159 14.99 -14.19 -8.61
CA ALA A 159 16.28 -14.11 -9.29
C ALA A 159 16.97 -15.49 -9.29
N LYS A 160 17.76 -15.79 -10.33
CA LYS A 160 18.51 -17.05 -10.42
C LYS A 160 19.37 -17.27 -9.17
N GLY A 161 19.24 -18.45 -8.56
CA GLY A 161 19.97 -18.82 -7.34
C GLY A 161 19.50 -18.12 -6.07
N SER A 162 18.33 -17.45 -6.09
CA SER A 162 17.75 -16.81 -4.90
C SER A 162 16.51 -17.55 -4.43
N ILE A 163 16.26 -17.51 -3.11
CA ILE A 163 15.00 -17.98 -2.53
C ILE A 163 13.82 -17.10 -2.98
N ASP A 164 12.61 -17.66 -2.95
CA ASP A 164 11.40 -16.85 -3.06
C ASP A 164 11.32 -15.90 -1.86
N LEU A 165 11.46 -14.60 -2.11
CA LEU A 165 11.41 -13.56 -1.08
C LEU A 165 10.08 -13.62 -0.30
N ASN A 166 8.99 -14.01 -0.96
CA ASN A 166 7.69 -14.16 -0.33
C ASN A 166 7.54 -15.48 0.47
N ARG A 167 8.64 -16.20 0.70
CA ARG A 167 8.76 -17.34 1.63
C ARG A 167 9.88 -17.13 2.66
N ALA A 168 10.53 -15.97 2.62
CA ALA A 168 11.77 -15.70 3.33
C ALA A 168 11.57 -14.97 4.67
N PHE A 169 10.35 -14.53 4.99
CA PHE A 169 10.07 -13.82 6.23
C PHE A 169 9.75 -14.78 7.40
N PRO A 170 9.90 -14.33 8.66
CA PRO A 170 9.48 -15.11 9.83
C PRO A 170 8.03 -15.58 9.76
N THR A 171 7.80 -16.81 10.23
CA THR A 171 6.46 -17.40 10.33
C THR A 171 5.88 -17.32 11.74
N THR A 172 6.71 -16.95 12.72
CA THR A 172 6.37 -16.82 14.15
C THR A 172 6.86 -15.49 14.70
N LYS A 173 6.36 -15.08 15.88
CA LYS A 173 6.70 -13.81 16.53
C LYS A 173 8.20 -13.64 16.78
N ASN A 174 8.88 -14.72 17.17
CA ASN A 174 10.31 -14.73 17.49
C ASN A 174 11.17 -15.39 16.40
N GLY A 175 10.60 -15.66 15.23
CA GLY A 175 11.30 -16.29 14.11
C GLY A 175 12.27 -15.33 13.41
N SER A 176 13.16 -15.91 12.62
CA SER A 176 14.17 -15.17 11.85
C SER A 176 13.83 -15.11 10.37
N ALA A 177 14.18 -14.00 9.73
CA ALA A 177 14.11 -13.86 8.28
C ALA A 177 15.28 -14.60 7.61
N ASN A 178 15.01 -15.27 6.50
CA ASN A 178 15.99 -15.93 5.65
C ASN A 178 16.45 -14.96 4.54
N GLY A 179 17.76 -14.83 4.33
CA GLY A 179 18.33 -13.97 3.28
C GLY A 179 18.34 -12.47 3.61
N THR A 180 19.18 -11.74 2.88
CA THR A 180 19.52 -10.34 3.17
C THR A 180 18.34 -9.39 3.01
N LEU A 181 17.53 -9.54 1.95
CA LEU A 181 16.37 -8.68 1.69
C LEU A 181 15.31 -8.79 2.77
N ALA A 182 14.90 -10.02 3.12
CA ALA A 182 13.86 -10.22 4.12
C ALA A 182 14.30 -9.68 5.50
N LYS A 183 15.58 -9.86 5.86
CA LYS A 183 16.16 -9.26 7.08
C LYS A 183 16.10 -7.73 7.04
N ALA A 184 16.49 -7.11 5.93
CA ALA A 184 16.48 -5.66 5.80
C ALA A 184 15.05 -5.09 5.85
N ILE A 185 14.10 -5.70 5.15
CA ILE A 185 12.69 -5.28 5.14
C ILE A 185 12.07 -5.46 6.53
N LEU A 186 12.31 -6.58 7.21
CA LEU A 186 11.84 -6.80 8.58
C LEU A 186 12.42 -5.75 9.54
N LYS A 187 13.71 -5.41 9.40
CA LYS A 187 14.33 -4.36 10.20
C LYS A 187 13.63 -3.02 10.00
N VAL A 188 13.33 -2.64 8.76
CA VAL A 188 12.55 -1.42 8.46
C VAL A 188 11.20 -1.44 9.16
N MET A 189 10.44 -2.54 9.05
CA MET A 189 9.13 -2.64 9.70
C MET A 189 9.20 -2.40 11.21
N LYS A 190 10.24 -2.94 11.87
CA LYS A 190 10.48 -2.77 13.32
C LYS A 190 10.97 -1.37 13.67
N ASP A 191 11.99 -0.87 12.99
CA ASP A 191 12.62 0.43 13.26
C ASP A 191 11.61 1.58 13.14
N TYR A 192 10.72 1.49 12.16
CA TYR A 192 9.69 2.50 11.90
C TYR A 192 8.37 2.24 12.62
N LYS A 193 8.26 1.15 13.40
CA LYS A 193 7.03 0.75 14.09
C LYS A 193 5.82 0.79 13.15
N VAL A 194 5.93 0.10 12.02
CA VAL A 194 4.92 0.16 10.95
C VAL A 194 3.56 -0.32 11.46
N ASP A 195 2.53 0.49 11.24
CA ASP A 195 1.16 0.20 11.66
C ASP A 195 0.38 -0.58 10.59
N TRP A 196 0.67 -0.29 9.31
CA TRP A 196 -0.03 -0.89 8.15
C TRP A 196 0.93 -1.30 7.05
N VAL A 197 0.75 -2.50 6.49
CA VAL A 197 1.50 -3.00 5.33
C VAL A 197 0.57 -3.40 4.20
N MET A 198 0.81 -2.87 3.01
CA MET A 198 0.25 -3.36 1.75
C MET A 198 1.37 -3.95 0.90
N ASP A 199 1.31 -5.26 0.69
CA ASP A 199 2.24 -6.01 -0.15
C ASP A 199 1.60 -6.19 -1.55
N MET A 200 2.24 -5.65 -2.60
CA MET A 200 1.62 -5.42 -3.90
C MET A 200 2.05 -6.48 -4.92
N HIS A 201 1.15 -7.44 -5.21
CA HIS A 201 1.41 -8.65 -6.02
C HIS A 201 0.45 -8.78 -7.22
N GLU A 202 0.70 -9.78 -8.05
CA GLU A 202 -0.21 -10.16 -9.12
C GLU A 202 -0.40 -11.68 -9.24
N GLY A 203 -1.64 -12.11 -9.43
CA GLY A 203 -1.99 -13.49 -9.75
C GLY A 203 -2.04 -13.72 -11.26
N TYR A 204 -1.62 -14.90 -11.72
CA TYR A 204 -1.56 -15.25 -13.15
C TYR A 204 -2.95 -15.50 -13.78
N ASP A 205 -3.97 -15.72 -12.95
CA ASP A 205 -5.38 -15.88 -13.32
C ASP A 205 -6.31 -15.31 -12.23
N TYR A 206 -7.62 -15.26 -12.50
CA TYR A 206 -8.62 -14.82 -11.54
C TYR A 206 -8.80 -15.84 -10.41
N ALA A 207 -8.90 -15.39 -9.16
CA ALA A 207 -9.16 -16.22 -7.98
C ALA A 207 -10.49 -16.97 -8.04
N LYS A 208 -11.43 -16.50 -8.86
CA LYS A 208 -12.72 -17.17 -9.08
C LYS A 208 -12.67 -18.25 -10.16
N ASN A 209 -11.53 -18.42 -10.85
CA ASN A 209 -11.32 -19.58 -11.71
C ASN A 209 -10.88 -20.77 -10.86
N THR A 210 -11.81 -21.67 -10.56
CA THR A 210 -11.58 -22.83 -9.68
C THR A 210 -10.79 -23.95 -10.34
N SER A 211 -10.47 -23.87 -11.63
CA SER A 211 -9.63 -24.85 -12.32
C SER A 211 -8.14 -24.71 -12.01
N ASN A 212 -7.73 -23.66 -11.27
CA ASN A 212 -6.35 -23.48 -10.84
C ASN A 212 -6.27 -22.75 -9.48
N SER A 213 -5.06 -22.58 -8.95
CA SER A 213 -4.79 -22.02 -7.62
C SER A 213 -4.39 -20.53 -7.63
N SER A 214 -4.67 -19.80 -8.71
CA SER A 214 -4.36 -18.37 -8.77
C SER A 214 -5.16 -17.57 -7.75
N VAL A 215 -4.60 -16.44 -7.33
CA VAL A 215 -5.20 -15.51 -6.36
C VAL A 215 -5.44 -14.11 -6.96
N GLY A 216 -5.34 -13.96 -8.28
CA GLY A 216 -5.52 -12.67 -8.96
C GLY A 216 -6.91 -12.08 -8.75
N GLN A 217 -7.01 -10.76 -8.67
CA GLN A 217 -8.21 -10.06 -8.21
C GLN A 217 -8.59 -10.52 -6.79
N SER A 218 -7.71 -10.31 -5.82
CA SER A 218 -8.04 -10.56 -4.41
C SER A 218 -7.35 -9.61 -3.44
N VAL A 219 -7.92 -9.54 -2.23
CA VAL A 219 -7.28 -8.98 -1.05
C VAL A 219 -7.09 -10.13 -0.06
N ILE A 220 -5.83 -10.52 0.17
CA ILE A 220 -5.47 -11.59 1.10
C ILE A 220 -4.99 -10.93 2.39
N TYR A 221 -5.78 -10.98 3.47
CA TYR A 221 -5.52 -10.16 4.65
C TYR A 221 -5.34 -10.98 5.93
N TYR A 222 -4.57 -10.45 6.86
CA TYR A 222 -4.52 -10.99 8.22
C TYR A 222 -5.69 -10.40 9.02
N PRO A 223 -6.65 -11.20 9.50
CA PRO A 223 -7.82 -10.70 10.23
C PRO A 223 -7.44 -10.01 11.54
N SER A 224 -7.95 -8.80 11.71
CA SER A 224 -8.00 -8.04 12.97
C SER A 224 -9.28 -7.20 12.99
N SER A 225 -9.59 -6.56 14.11
CA SER A 225 -10.73 -5.65 14.24
C SER A 225 -10.65 -4.47 13.26
N GLN A 226 -9.44 -4.00 12.94
CA GLN A 226 -9.22 -2.89 12.02
C GLN A 226 -9.07 -3.36 10.56
N MET A 227 -8.35 -4.45 10.31
CA MET A 227 -8.05 -4.92 8.95
C MET A 227 -9.26 -5.54 8.25
N THR A 228 -10.12 -6.24 8.98
CA THR A 228 -11.32 -6.90 8.40
C THR A 228 -12.28 -5.91 7.72
N PRO A 229 -12.74 -4.83 8.37
CA PRO A 229 -13.62 -3.86 7.72
C PRO A 229 -12.93 -3.13 6.55
N LEU A 230 -11.64 -2.81 6.67
CA LEU A 230 -10.91 -2.18 5.57
C LEU A 230 -10.80 -3.10 4.34
N ALA A 231 -10.46 -4.38 4.54
CA ALA A 231 -10.38 -5.34 3.45
C ALA A 231 -11.71 -5.48 2.71
N LYS A 232 -12.83 -5.56 3.46
CA LYS A 232 -14.19 -5.55 2.90
C LYS A 232 -14.44 -4.29 2.08
N LYS A 233 -14.09 -3.11 2.60
CA LYS A 233 -14.25 -1.82 1.91
C LYS A 233 -13.45 -1.76 0.61
N ILE A 234 -12.20 -2.25 0.60
CA ILE A 234 -11.37 -2.32 -0.60
C ILE A 234 -12.06 -3.17 -1.66
N VAL A 235 -12.47 -4.39 -1.31
CA VAL A 235 -13.12 -5.32 -2.25
C VAL A 235 -14.45 -4.77 -2.76
N SER A 236 -15.30 -4.19 -1.89
CA SER A 236 -16.57 -3.61 -2.32
C SER A 236 -16.36 -2.45 -3.28
N SER A 237 -15.45 -1.52 -2.99
CA SER A 237 -15.16 -0.36 -3.83
C SER A 237 -14.52 -0.72 -5.17
N LEU A 238 -13.71 -1.79 -5.23
CA LEU A 238 -13.12 -2.27 -6.49
C LEU A 238 -14.11 -3.05 -7.34
N ASN A 239 -15.06 -3.74 -6.71
CA ASN A 239 -16.11 -4.46 -7.42
C ASN A 239 -17.18 -3.54 -8.02
N THR A 240 -17.28 -2.29 -7.57
CA THR A 240 -18.08 -1.26 -8.22
C THR A 240 -17.66 -1.12 -9.69
N GLY A 241 -18.57 -1.42 -10.62
CA GLY A 241 -18.33 -1.33 -12.06
C GLY A 241 -17.74 -2.58 -12.72
N ILE A 242 -17.43 -3.66 -11.97
CA ILE A 242 -17.02 -4.94 -12.57
C ILE A 242 -18.26 -5.75 -12.95
N LYS A 243 -18.60 -5.75 -14.25
CA LYS A 243 -19.76 -6.47 -14.82
C LYS A 243 -19.72 -7.98 -14.59
N TYR A 244 -18.58 -8.62 -14.85
CA TYR A 244 -18.46 -10.08 -14.82
C TYR A 244 -18.10 -10.56 -13.41
N LYS A 245 -18.99 -11.35 -12.79
CA LYS A 245 -18.77 -11.93 -11.46
C LYS A 245 -17.47 -12.70 -11.35
N SER A 246 -17.05 -13.39 -12.41
CA SER A 246 -15.78 -14.15 -12.48
C SER A 246 -14.52 -13.28 -12.41
N LYS A 247 -14.63 -11.98 -12.67
CA LYS A 247 -13.51 -11.02 -12.61
C LYS A 247 -13.49 -10.17 -11.34
N GLN A 248 -14.54 -10.25 -10.53
CA GLN A 248 -14.63 -9.49 -9.29
C GLN A 248 -13.56 -9.91 -8.29
N PHE A 249 -13.10 -8.94 -7.50
CA PHE A 249 -12.20 -9.13 -6.38
C PHE A 249 -12.82 -10.03 -5.31
N SER A 250 -11.99 -10.91 -4.75
CA SER A 250 -12.34 -11.81 -3.65
C SER A 250 -11.61 -11.42 -2.36
N LEU A 251 -12.20 -11.74 -1.21
CA LEU A 251 -11.51 -11.71 0.09
C LEU A 251 -10.94 -13.08 0.40
N LEU A 252 -9.64 -13.14 0.68
CA LEU A 252 -8.97 -14.37 1.07
C LEU A 252 -8.27 -14.20 2.42
N LYS A 253 -8.11 -15.32 3.13
CA LYS A 253 -7.37 -15.42 4.39
C LYS A 253 -6.55 -16.71 4.34
N TYR A 254 -5.34 -16.77 4.85
CA TYR A 254 -4.46 -15.71 5.35
C TYR A 254 -3.36 -15.44 4.32
N PRO A 255 -2.60 -14.31 4.42
CA PRO A 255 -1.36 -14.18 3.68
C PRO A 255 -0.46 -15.39 3.92
N VAL A 256 0.17 -15.88 2.86
CA VAL A 256 0.96 -17.11 2.89
C VAL A 256 2.08 -17.02 3.95
N LYS A 257 2.37 -18.13 4.63
CA LYS A 257 3.47 -18.20 5.59
C LYS A 257 4.79 -17.83 4.90
N GLY A 258 5.57 -16.98 5.57
CA GLY A 258 6.83 -16.46 5.04
C GLY A 258 6.70 -15.27 4.11
N SER A 259 5.48 -14.71 3.91
CA SER A 259 5.28 -13.45 3.21
C SER A 259 5.57 -12.22 4.07
N ALA A 260 5.85 -11.09 3.43
CA ALA A 260 6.03 -9.81 4.10
C ALA A 260 4.75 -9.41 4.86
N ALA A 261 3.58 -9.55 4.24
CA ALA A 261 2.30 -9.27 4.90
C ALA A 261 2.04 -10.18 6.12
N ARG A 262 2.26 -11.51 6.01
CA ARG A 262 2.09 -12.41 7.17
C ARG A 262 3.04 -12.05 8.30
N CYS A 263 4.29 -11.71 7.98
CA CYS A 263 5.29 -11.31 8.96
C CYS A 263 4.92 -9.98 9.64
N ALA A 264 4.44 -9.00 8.89
CA ALA A 264 3.98 -7.73 9.45
C ALA A 264 2.93 -7.95 10.55
N ALA A 265 1.94 -8.82 10.32
CA ALA A 265 0.96 -9.15 11.35
C ALA A 265 1.54 -9.96 12.51
N VAL A 266 2.25 -11.05 12.24
CA VAL A 266 2.66 -12.03 13.26
C VAL A 266 3.86 -11.56 14.11
N THR A 267 4.81 -10.88 13.48
CA THR A 267 6.08 -10.49 14.09
C THR A 267 6.09 -9.04 14.56
N VAL A 268 5.43 -8.14 13.81
CA VAL A 268 5.44 -6.70 14.11
C VAL A 268 4.15 -6.25 14.80
N GLY A 269 3.04 -6.96 14.59
CA GLY A 269 1.72 -6.58 15.10
C GLY A 269 0.99 -5.56 14.22
N ALA A 270 1.45 -5.36 12.98
CA ALA A 270 0.86 -4.43 12.03
C ALA A 270 -0.40 -5.02 11.37
N ASN A 271 -1.35 -4.16 11.01
CA ASN A 271 -2.43 -4.53 10.09
C ASN A 271 -1.83 -4.75 8.70
N SER A 272 -2.23 -5.81 8.00
CA SER A 272 -1.56 -6.14 6.73
C SER A 272 -2.39 -6.98 5.78
N PHE A 273 -2.11 -6.78 4.49
CA PHE A 273 -2.70 -7.55 3.40
C PHE A 273 -1.77 -7.61 2.19
N ILE A 274 -1.95 -8.66 1.40
CA ILE A 274 -1.47 -8.75 0.02
C ILE A 274 -2.60 -8.28 -0.88
N PHE A 275 -2.27 -7.44 -1.85
CA PHE A 275 -3.19 -7.05 -2.91
C PHE A 275 -2.76 -7.69 -4.23
N GLU A 276 -3.70 -8.42 -4.85
CA GLU A 276 -3.46 -9.19 -6.06
C GLU A 276 -4.26 -8.62 -7.23
N SER A 277 -3.60 -8.01 -8.22
CA SER A 277 -4.22 -7.79 -9.54
C SER A 277 -4.13 -9.07 -10.40
N CYS A 278 -5.02 -9.26 -11.38
CA CYS A 278 -4.93 -10.41 -12.30
C CYS A 278 -4.14 -10.05 -13.55
N SER A 279 -3.10 -10.82 -13.91
CA SER A 279 -2.23 -10.56 -15.06
C SER A 279 -2.93 -10.64 -16.42
N LYS A 280 -4.15 -11.21 -16.49
CA LYS A 280 -4.98 -11.22 -17.69
C LYS A 280 -5.66 -9.87 -17.99
N GLU A 281 -5.63 -8.93 -17.05
CA GLU A 281 -6.09 -7.56 -17.25
C GLU A 281 -4.96 -6.68 -17.83
N THR A 282 -5.33 -5.58 -18.50
CA THR A 282 -4.33 -4.64 -19.05
C THR A 282 -3.45 -4.07 -17.94
N LEU A 283 -2.17 -3.79 -18.24
CA LEU A 283 -1.24 -3.25 -17.24
C LEU A 283 -1.78 -1.98 -16.56
N ASN A 284 -2.39 -1.06 -17.32
CA ASN A 284 -2.96 0.16 -16.75
C ASN A 284 -4.07 -0.13 -15.75
N LYS A 285 -4.97 -1.09 -16.05
CA LYS A 285 -6.03 -1.48 -15.12
C LYS A 285 -5.46 -2.13 -13.85
N ARG A 286 -4.44 -2.99 -13.99
CA ARG A 286 -3.75 -3.61 -12.86
C ARG A 286 -3.09 -2.56 -11.96
N VAL A 287 -2.35 -1.60 -12.53
CA VAL A 287 -1.72 -0.48 -11.79
C VAL A 287 -2.79 0.39 -11.12
N ASN A 288 -3.86 0.75 -11.82
CA ASN A 288 -4.93 1.58 -11.25
C ASN A 288 -5.65 0.88 -10.08
N ASN A 289 -5.86 -0.44 -10.16
CA ASN A 289 -6.46 -1.20 -9.07
C ASN A 289 -5.58 -1.20 -7.81
N GLN A 290 -4.26 -1.39 -7.99
CA GLN A 290 -3.28 -1.29 -6.91
C GLN A 290 -3.31 0.09 -6.24
N LEU A 291 -3.29 1.16 -7.04
CA LEU A 291 -3.36 2.54 -6.52
C LEU A 291 -4.70 2.85 -5.84
N LYS A 292 -5.81 2.34 -6.37
CA LYS A 292 -7.14 2.51 -5.76
C LYS A 292 -7.20 1.84 -4.39
N ALA A 293 -6.61 0.65 -4.22
CA ALA A 293 -6.53 0.01 -2.91
C ALA A 293 -5.65 0.78 -1.93
N ALA A 294 -4.49 1.27 -2.37
CA ALA A 294 -3.62 2.12 -1.57
C ALA A 294 -4.32 3.42 -1.14
N ASN A 295 -5.03 4.09 -2.05
CA ASN A 295 -5.81 5.29 -1.74
C ASN A 295 -6.93 4.98 -0.74
N ILE A 296 -7.66 3.86 -0.87
CA ILE A 296 -8.69 3.49 0.12
C ILE A 296 -8.09 3.32 1.52
N LEU A 297 -6.90 2.71 1.64
CA LEU A 297 -6.16 2.59 2.90
C LEU A 297 -5.77 3.98 3.44
N LEU A 298 -5.13 4.83 2.64
CA LEU A 298 -4.70 6.17 3.06
C LEU A 298 -5.88 7.05 3.48
N ASN A 299 -6.98 7.01 2.72
CA ASN A 299 -8.23 7.69 3.04
C ASN A 299 -8.82 7.19 4.37
N HIS A 300 -8.82 5.87 4.60
CA HIS A 300 -9.31 5.27 5.84
C HIS A 300 -8.53 5.75 7.07
N LEU A 301 -7.24 6.04 6.89
CA LEU A 301 -6.35 6.55 7.94
C LEU A 301 -6.36 8.09 8.03
N GLY A 302 -7.07 8.78 7.12
CA GLY A 302 -7.10 10.23 7.02
C GLY A 302 -5.73 10.82 6.72
N MET A 303 -4.99 10.21 5.79
CA MET A 303 -3.63 10.61 5.39
C MET A 303 -3.58 11.41 4.07
N ASN A 304 -4.72 11.85 3.54
CA ASN A 304 -4.82 12.61 2.29
C ASN A 304 -4.78 14.11 2.52
#